data_AF-A0A6C0ERI6-F1
#
_entry.id   AF-A0A6C0ERI6-F1
#
_cell.length_a   1.000
_cell.length_b   1.000
_cell.length_c   1.000
_cell.angle_alpha   90.00
_cell.angle_beta   90.00
_cell.angle_gamma   90.00
#
_symmetry.space_group_name_H-M   'P 1'
#
loop_
_entity.id
_entity.type
_entity.pdbx_description
1 polymer ?
#
loop_
_entity_poly.entity_id
_entity_poly.type
_entity_poly.pdbx_seq_one_letter_code
_entity_poly.pdbx_strand_id
1 'polypeptide(L)'
;MTDSEFAKTHLRDHLSSLIVAPVAEGFWSIHASAKDLCERNGQPDQILRTFQNMLAKIPEWSDSTLTTEVERIERVTKCEYLDDLIMGVFISYMKSFASLHYQGNSKEIQIDFERPSLAKFVHEMYIHSARKLWQTAYLLNVGLPSEVQARNRQEVEKIIGQCLEQVIRGFLPWQAITKKYFTSPPTEDFVKNITSEPEPELQAEPEPESEEEEEKKSVSFGDEEDEEDEIVKLQISEEDATLDIPELDDPMKELESKISETLVLNL
;
A
#
# COMPACT_ATOMS: atom_id res chain seq x y z
N MET A 1 -21.32 0.19 1.22
CA MET A 1 -19.94 0.34 0.74
C MET A 1 -19.88 1.74 0.16
N THR A 2 -19.10 2.64 0.76
CA THR A 2 -18.99 4.00 0.22
C THR A 2 -18.21 3.96 -1.10
N ASP A 3 -18.44 4.92 -2.01
CA ASP A 3 -17.76 4.93 -3.32
C ASP A 3 -16.23 4.92 -3.19
N SER A 4 -15.70 5.48 -2.09
CA SER A 4 -14.27 5.43 -1.74
C SER A 4 -13.77 4.02 -1.40
N GLU A 5 -14.55 3.22 -0.66
CA GLU A 5 -14.19 1.83 -0.33
C GLU A 5 -14.22 0.93 -1.56
N PHE A 6 -15.15 1.19 -2.48
CA PHE A 6 -15.25 0.50 -3.75
C PHE A 6 -14.01 0.76 -4.60
N ALA A 7 -13.67 2.03 -4.85
CA ALA A 7 -12.49 2.41 -5.63
C ALA A 7 -11.20 1.82 -5.03
N LYS A 8 -11.05 1.88 -3.71
CA LYS A 8 -9.90 1.31 -2.99
C LYS A 8 -9.73 -0.18 -3.25
N THR A 9 -10.82 -0.93 -3.14
CA THR A 9 -10.81 -2.38 -3.32
C THR A 9 -10.46 -2.74 -4.76
N HIS A 10 -11.11 -2.09 -5.73
CA HIS A 10 -10.88 -2.37 -7.15
C HIS A 10 -9.47 -2.00 -7.63
N LEU A 11 -8.94 -0.83 -7.22
CA LEU A 11 -7.58 -0.43 -7.58
C LEU A 11 -6.53 -1.36 -6.99
N ARG A 12 -6.73 -1.77 -5.72
CA ARG A 12 -5.84 -2.75 -5.08
C ARG A 12 -5.91 -4.10 -5.77
N ASP A 13 -7.11 -4.60 -6.06
CA ASP A 13 -7.27 -5.91 -6.69
C ASP A 13 -6.68 -5.91 -8.12
N HIS A 14 -6.81 -4.80 -8.85
CA HIS A 14 -6.13 -4.59 -10.13
C HIS A 14 -4.60 -4.62 -9.98
N LEU A 15 -4.05 -3.85 -9.04
CA LEU A 15 -2.61 -3.87 -8.74
C LEU A 15 -2.13 -5.28 -8.37
N SER A 16 -2.89 -6.00 -7.55
CA SER A 16 -2.59 -7.38 -7.16
C SER A 16 -2.54 -8.31 -8.37
N SER A 17 -3.47 -8.19 -9.30
CA SER A 17 -3.50 -9.03 -10.51
C SER A 17 -2.27 -8.81 -11.41
N LEU A 18 -1.70 -7.60 -11.37
CA LEU A 18 -0.53 -7.23 -12.16
C LEU A 18 0.78 -7.62 -11.48
N ILE A 19 0.94 -7.36 -10.18
CA ILE A 19 2.25 -7.43 -9.52
C ILE A 19 2.56 -8.79 -8.89
N VAL A 20 1.54 -9.54 -8.45
CA VAL A 20 1.74 -10.78 -7.68
C VAL A 20 2.45 -11.86 -8.52
N ALA A 21 1.99 -12.09 -9.75
CA ALA A 21 2.58 -13.12 -10.60
C ALA A 21 4.03 -12.81 -10.99
N PRO A 22 4.38 -11.58 -11.46
CA PRO A 22 5.78 -11.22 -11.70
C PRO A 22 6.65 -11.37 -10.45
N VAL A 23 6.21 -10.91 -9.27
CA VAL A 23 7.01 -11.07 -8.04
C VAL A 23 7.21 -12.54 -7.70
N ALA A 24 6.18 -13.39 -7.88
CA ALA A 24 6.30 -14.83 -7.69
C ALA A 24 7.35 -15.45 -8.64
N GLU A 25 7.36 -15.04 -9.91
CA GLU A 25 8.39 -15.47 -10.87
C GLU A 25 9.81 -15.12 -10.42
N GLY A 26 10.02 -13.96 -9.80
CA GLY A 26 11.33 -13.60 -9.24
C GLY A 26 11.77 -14.57 -8.16
N PHE A 27 10.89 -14.96 -7.25
CA PHE A 27 11.18 -16.01 -6.26
C PHE A 27 11.46 -17.38 -6.90
N TRP A 28 10.74 -17.74 -7.96
CA TRP A 28 11.02 -18.95 -8.73
C TRP A 28 12.39 -18.91 -9.42
N SER A 29 12.81 -17.73 -9.90
CA SER A 29 14.14 -17.50 -10.47
C SER A 29 15.25 -17.67 -9.42
N ILE A 30 15.05 -17.14 -8.21
CA ILE A 30 15.95 -17.34 -7.07
C ILE A 30 16.05 -18.83 -6.70
N HIS A 31 14.91 -19.53 -6.67
CA HIS A 31 14.88 -20.97 -6.40
C HIS A 31 15.59 -21.79 -7.49
N ALA A 32 15.40 -21.45 -8.77
CA ALA A 32 16.12 -22.08 -9.87
C ALA A 32 17.64 -21.86 -9.74
N SER A 33 18.06 -20.65 -9.40
CA SER A 33 19.47 -20.32 -9.15
C SER A 33 20.05 -21.11 -7.97
N ALA A 34 19.29 -21.29 -6.89
CA ALA A 34 19.69 -22.11 -5.75
C ALA A 34 19.85 -23.59 -6.14
N LYS A 35 18.93 -24.11 -6.97
CA LYS A 35 19.00 -25.47 -7.51
C LYS A 35 20.24 -25.67 -8.37
N ASP A 36 20.49 -24.78 -9.33
CA ASP A 36 21.66 -24.84 -10.20
C ASP A 36 22.98 -24.80 -9.40
N LEU A 37 23.05 -23.98 -8.36
CA LEU A 37 24.22 -23.89 -7.49
C LEU A 37 24.48 -25.20 -6.73
N CYS A 38 23.42 -25.80 -6.19
CA CYS A 38 23.49 -27.08 -5.49
C CYS A 38 23.87 -28.24 -6.43
N GLU A 39 23.33 -28.26 -7.64
CA GLU A 39 23.68 -29.27 -8.66
C GLU A 39 25.16 -29.19 -9.05
N ARG A 40 25.68 -27.96 -9.28
CA ARG A 40 27.11 -27.73 -9.58
C ARG A 40 28.04 -28.17 -8.44
N ASN A 41 27.58 -28.03 -7.20
CA ASN A 41 28.35 -28.41 -6.01
C ASN A 41 28.13 -29.86 -5.56
N GLY A 42 27.25 -30.62 -6.23
CA GLY A 42 26.92 -32.00 -5.85
C GLY A 42 26.16 -32.13 -4.52
N GLN A 43 25.41 -31.10 -4.13
CA GLN A 43 24.67 -31.01 -2.86
C GLN A 43 23.15 -30.82 -3.09
N PRO A 44 22.46 -31.77 -3.74
CA PRO A 44 21.04 -31.63 -4.09
C PRO A 44 20.10 -31.59 -2.87
N ASP A 45 20.56 -32.07 -1.72
CA ASP A 45 19.84 -32.05 -0.44
C ASP A 45 19.82 -30.66 0.21
N GLN A 46 20.71 -29.74 -0.22
CA GLN A 46 20.86 -28.40 0.36
C GLN A 46 20.13 -27.30 -0.42
N ILE A 47 19.33 -27.64 -1.44
CA ILE A 47 18.62 -26.66 -2.30
C ILE A 47 17.77 -25.72 -1.45
N LEU A 48 16.96 -26.29 -0.54
CA LEU A 48 16.04 -25.51 0.27
C LEU A 48 16.77 -24.54 1.21
N ARG A 49 17.84 -25.01 1.84
CA ARG A 49 18.70 -24.20 2.72
C ARG A 49 19.39 -23.08 1.92
N THR A 50 19.87 -23.39 0.72
CA THR A 50 20.50 -22.41 -0.17
C THR A 50 19.50 -21.36 -0.61
N PHE A 51 18.29 -21.76 -1.00
CA PHE A 51 17.20 -20.83 -1.32
C PHE A 51 16.90 -19.89 -0.14
N GLN A 52 16.74 -20.44 1.06
CA GLN A 52 16.53 -19.64 2.29
C GLN A 52 17.67 -18.65 2.56
N ASN A 53 18.93 -19.05 2.34
CA ASN A 53 20.09 -18.16 2.46
C ASN A 53 20.06 -17.04 1.42
N MET A 54 19.61 -17.32 0.19
CA MET A 54 19.44 -16.29 -0.85
C MET A 54 18.30 -15.31 -0.50
N LEU A 55 17.19 -15.81 0.05
CA LEU A 55 16.10 -14.96 0.52
C LEU A 55 16.56 -13.99 1.62
N ALA A 56 17.42 -14.45 2.54
CA ALA A 56 17.95 -13.61 3.62
C ALA A 56 18.80 -12.44 3.11
N LYS A 57 19.33 -12.49 1.89
CA LYS A 57 20.12 -11.44 1.26
C LYS A 57 19.30 -10.40 0.49
N ILE A 58 17.99 -10.61 0.34
CA ILE A 58 17.10 -9.69 -0.39
C ILE A 58 17.11 -8.25 0.18
N PRO A 59 17.10 -8.04 1.50
CA PRO A 59 17.22 -6.69 2.06
C PRO A 59 18.52 -5.97 1.69
N GLU A 60 19.57 -6.72 1.35
CA GLU A 60 20.90 -6.22 1.00
C GLU A 60 21.12 -6.17 -0.53
N TRP A 61 20.05 -6.24 -1.33
CA TRP A 61 20.16 -6.11 -2.77
C TRP A 61 20.76 -4.76 -3.16
N SER A 62 21.69 -4.79 -4.12
CA SER A 62 22.23 -3.57 -4.71
C SER A 62 21.20 -2.90 -5.60
N ASP A 63 21.32 -1.58 -5.77
CA ASP A 63 20.46 -0.81 -6.68
C ASP A 63 20.45 -1.40 -8.09
N SER A 64 21.60 -1.84 -8.60
CA SER A 64 21.69 -2.49 -9.91
C SER A 64 20.83 -3.76 -10.04
N THR A 65 20.77 -4.56 -8.96
CA THR A 65 19.98 -5.79 -8.91
C THR A 65 18.49 -5.44 -8.87
N LEU A 66 18.15 -4.44 -8.05
CA LEU A 66 16.78 -3.96 -7.92
C LEU A 66 16.27 -3.34 -9.22
N THR A 67 17.05 -2.49 -9.89
CA THR A 67 16.69 -1.89 -11.18
C THR A 67 16.42 -2.97 -12.23
N THR A 68 17.31 -3.97 -12.35
CA THR A 68 17.12 -5.08 -13.31
C THR A 68 15.81 -5.83 -13.03
N GLU A 69 15.46 -5.99 -11.77
CA GLU A 69 14.25 -6.69 -11.36
C GLU A 69 12.98 -5.85 -11.60
N VAL A 70 13.03 -4.54 -11.37
CA VAL A 70 11.95 -3.60 -11.70
C VAL A 70 11.71 -3.60 -13.22
N GLU A 71 12.75 -3.46 -14.03
CA GLU A 71 12.66 -3.52 -15.50
C GLU A 71 12.06 -4.85 -15.98
N ARG A 72 12.40 -5.96 -15.32
CA ARG A 72 11.79 -7.27 -15.61
C ARG A 72 10.29 -7.25 -15.31
N ILE A 73 9.87 -6.71 -14.16
CA ILE A 73 8.45 -6.62 -13.78
C ILE A 73 7.68 -5.74 -14.77
N GLU A 74 8.19 -4.57 -15.13
CA GLU A 74 7.58 -3.67 -16.12
C GLU A 74 7.40 -4.36 -17.48
N ARG A 75 8.42 -5.09 -17.92
CA ARG A 75 8.36 -5.85 -19.18
C ARG A 75 7.35 -6.99 -19.16
N VAL A 76 7.19 -7.69 -18.03
CA VAL A 76 6.25 -8.80 -17.89
C VAL A 76 4.82 -8.28 -17.77
N THR A 77 4.61 -7.24 -16.96
CA THR A 77 3.30 -6.62 -16.75
C THR A 77 2.80 -5.88 -18.00
N LYS A 78 3.71 -5.35 -18.82
CA LYS A 78 3.40 -4.49 -19.99
C LYS A 78 2.48 -3.33 -19.60
N CYS A 79 2.64 -2.84 -18.36
CA CYS A 79 1.81 -1.81 -17.78
C CYS A 79 2.63 -0.51 -17.69
N GLU A 80 2.44 0.39 -18.64
CA GLU A 80 3.15 1.69 -18.69
C GLU A 80 2.75 2.62 -17.54
N TYR A 81 1.59 2.38 -16.92
CA TYR A 81 1.03 3.20 -15.84
C TYR A 81 1.16 2.52 -14.47
N LEU A 82 2.06 1.55 -14.30
CA LEU A 82 2.20 0.80 -13.04
C LEU A 82 2.51 1.72 -11.86
N ASP A 83 3.38 2.70 -12.07
CA ASP A 83 3.75 3.70 -11.06
C ASP A 83 2.54 4.60 -10.68
N ASP A 84 1.77 5.04 -11.68
CA ASP A 84 0.54 5.82 -11.45
C ASP A 84 -0.57 4.99 -10.79
N LEU A 85 -0.66 3.70 -11.09
CA LEU A 85 -1.60 2.78 -10.45
C LEU A 85 -1.27 2.63 -8.95
N ILE A 86 0.00 2.47 -8.61
CA ILE A 86 0.46 2.40 -7.21
C ILE A 86 0.09 3.71 -6.49
N MET A 87 0.33 4.87 -7.12
CA MET A 87 -0.09 6.16 -6.58
C MET A 87 -1.60 6.24 -6.38
N GLY A 88 -2.39 5.82 -7.37
CA GLY A 88 -3.85 5.79 -7.29
C GLY A 88 -4.36 4.93 -6.14
N VAL A 89 -3.71 3.80 -5.86
CA VAL A 89 -4.00 2.96 -4.69
C VAL A 89 -3.75 3.74 -3.40
N PHE A 90 -2.59 4.36 -3.22
CA PHE A 90 -2.29 5.14 -2.02
C PHE A 90 -3.26 6.30 -1.80
N ILE A 91 -3.58 7.06 -2.86
CA ILE A 91 -4.57 8.13 -2.82
C ILE A 91 -5.93 7.58 -2.40
N SER A 92 -6.35 6.43 -2.93
CA SER A 92 -7.62 5.83 -2.56
C SER A 92 -7.67 5.40 -1.09
N TYR A 93 -6.56 4.85 -0.56
CA TYR A 93 -6.45 4.53 0.87
C TYR A 93 -6.54 5.80 1.72
N MET A 94 -5.79 6.85 1.37
CA MET A 94 -5.81 8.15 2.06
C MET A 94 -7.19 8.80 2.04
N LYS A 95 -7.89 8.79 0.89
CA LYS A 95 -9.27 9.27 0.75
C LYS A 95 -10.24 8.49 1.63
N SER A 96 -10.08 7.17 1.72
CA SER A 96 -10.89 6.37 2.65
C SER A 96 -10.70 6.83 4.09
N PHE A 97 -9.46 7.10 4.54
CA PHE A 97 -9.21 7.64 5.90
C PHE A 97 -9.77 9.06 6.09
N ALA A 98 -9.64 9.92 5.09
CA ALA A 98 -10.20 11.27 5.16
C ALA A 98 -11.74 11.25 5.27
N SER A 99 -12.40 10.33 4.56
CA SER A 99 -13.86 10.14 4.67
C SER A 99 -14.32 9.72 6.07
N LEU A 100 -13.48 9.01 6.84
CA LEU A 100 -13.77 8.70 8.25
C LEU A 100 -13.67 9.95 9.14
N HIS A 101 -12.76 10.87 8.82
CA HIS A 101 -12.54 12.10 9.60
C HIS A 101 -13.53 13.22 9.28
N TYR A 102 -14.12 13.25 8.07
CA TYR A 102 -15.14 14.23 7.67
C TYR A 102 -16.47 14.11 8.45
N GLN A 103 -16.58 13.13 9.35
CA GLN A 103 -17.62 13.10 10.39
C GLN A 103 -17.38 14.15 11.50
N GLY A 104 -16.22 14.82 11.51
CA GLY A 104 -15.92 16.01 12.31
C GLY A 104 -15.78 17.27 11.44
N ASN A 105 -15.98 18.45 12.04
CA ASN A 105 -16.08 19.77 11.37
C ASN A 105 -14.83 20.27 10.62
N SER A 106 -13.76 19.48 10.48
CA SER A 106 -12.53 19.86 9.76
C SER A 106 -12.59 19.41 8.29
N LYS A 107 -12.84 20.38 7.40
CA LYS A 107 -13.03 20.17 5.96
C LYS A 107 -11.77 19.80 5.18
N GLU A 108 -10.57 19.87 5.76
CA GLU A 108 -9.33 19.59 5.04
C GLU A 108 -8.30 18.89 5.93
N ILE A 109 -7.77 17.76 5.46
CA ILE A 109 -6.68 17.03 6.14
C ILE A 109 -5.47 17.06 5.22
N GLN A 110 -4.54 17.96 5.52
CA GLN A 110 -3.23 17.96 4.86
C GLN A 110 -2.38 16.85 5.49
N ILE A 111 -2.18 15.75 4.79
CA ILE A 111 -1.28 14.67 5.23
C ILE A 111 -0.06 14.74 4.31
N ASP A 112 1.10 15.02 4.89
CA ASP A 112 2.37 14.94 4.16
C ASP A 112 2.63 13.46 3.85
N PHE A 113 2.63 13.12 2.57
CA PHE A 113 2.89 11.77 2.07
C PHE A 113 4.00 11.84 1.02
N GLU A 114 5.14 11.23 1.37
CA GLU A 114 6.24 11.03 0.43
C GLU A 114 5.88 9.87 -0.51
N ARG A 115 5.91 10.13 -1.82
CA ARG A 115 5.69 9.09 -2.82
C ARG A 115 6.83 8.08 -2.77
N PRO A 116 6.58 6.79 -2.51
CA PRO A 116 7.60 5.78 -2.72
C PRO A 116 7.84 5.59 -4.22
N SER A 117 9.11 5.51 -4.63
CA SER A 117 9.46 5.12 -6.00
C SER A 117 9.03 3.68 -6.27
N LEU A 118 8.80 3.35 -7.54
CA LEU A 118 8.48 1.97 -7.95
C LEU A 118 9.53 0.97 -7.44
N ALA A 119 10.82 1.35 -7.49
CA ALA A 119 11.91 0.52 -6.97
C ALA A 119 11.79 0.27 -5.46
N LYS A 120 11.53 1.31 -4.65
CA LYS A 120 11.33 1.19 -3.20
C LYS A 120 10.12 0.31 -2.88
N PHE A 121 9.02 0.47 -3.62
CA PHE A 121 7.83 -0.36 -3.47
C PHE A 121 8.10 -1.84 -3.81
N VAL A 122 8.75 -2.11 -4.94
CA VAL A 122 9.12 -3.47 -5.37
C VAL A 122 10.09 -4.11 -4.38
N HIS A 123 11.07 -3.36 -3.86
CA HIS A 123 12.01 -3.89 -2.88
C HIS A 123 11.30 -4.30 -1.59
N GLU A 124 10.40 -3.46 -1.07
CA GLU A 124 9.59 -3.80 0.11
C GLU A 124 8.68 -5.00 -0.14
N MET A 125 8.10 -5.12 -1.35
CA MET A 125 7.38 -6.32 -1.78
C MET A 125 8.24 -7.58 -1.69
N TYR A 126 9.48 -7.51 -2.17
CA TYR A 126 10.43 -8.62 -2.09
C TYR A 126 10.84 -8.91 -0.64
N ILE A 127 11.13 -7.90 0.17
CA ILE A 127 11.54 -8.07 1.57
C ILE A 127 10.43 -8.75 2.39
N HIS A 128 9.19 -8.25 2.30
CA HIS A 128 8.06 -8.81 3.03
C HIS A 128 7.75 -10.24 2.57
N SER A 129 7.72 -10.47 1.26
CA SER A 129 7.48 -11.79 0.68
C SER A 129 8.60 -12.77 1.02
N ALA A 130 9.86 -12.35 1.01
CA ALA A 130 11.01 -13.17 1.36
C ALA A 130 10.93 -13.68 2.80
N ARG A 131 10.55 -12.83 3.76
CA ARG A 131 10.37 -13.24 5.16
C ARG A 131 9.31 -14.34 5.29
N LYS A 132 8.20 -14.23 4.56
CA LYS A 132 7.12 -15.24 4.58
C LYS A 132 7.53 -16.52 3.87
N LEU A 133 8.12 -16.42 2.67
CA LEU A 133 8.59 -17.56 1.90
C LEU A 133 9.77 -18.27 2.56
N TRP A 134 10.56 -17.57 3.39
CA TRP A 134 11.57 -18.21 4.21
C TRP A 134 10.95 -19.16 5.25
N GLN A 135 9.85 -18.74 5.89
CA GLN A 135 9.08 -19.55 6.86
C GLN A 135 8.34 -20.71 6.18
N THR A 136 7.85 -20.49 4.95
CA THR A 136 7.08 -21.48 4.18
C THR A 136 7.89 -22.11 3.05
N ALA A 137 9.21 -22.16 3.18
CA ALA A 137 10.11 -22.60 2.11
C ALA A 137 9.79 -24.01 1.59
N TYR A 138 9.17 -24.86 2.42
CA TYR A 138 8.69 -26.19 2.05
C TYR A 138 7.76 -26.19 0.81
N LEU A 139 7.08 -25.07 0.51
CA LEU A 139 6.26 -24.93 -0.69
C LEU A 139 7.10 -25.01 -1.98
N LEU A 140 8.38 -24.66 -1.92
CA LEU A 140 9.32 -24.69 -3.04
C LEU A 140 10.17 -25.97 -3.05
N ASN A 141 9.86 -26.97 -2.23
CA ASN A 141 10.65 -28.19 -2.18
C ASN A 141 10.63 -28.98 -3.52
N VAL A 142 11.75 -29.61 -3.84
CA VAL A 142 11.94 -30.40 -5.05
C VAL A 142 11.43 -31.83 -4.83
N GLY A 143 10.97 -32.50 -5.90
CA GLY A 143 10.57 -33.92 -5.86
C GLY A 143 9.11 -34.17 -5.46
N LEU A 144 8.30 -33.12 -5.35
CA LEU A 144 6.85 -33.25 -5.13
C LEU A 144 6.12 -33.64 -6.43
N PRO A 145 4.97 -34.34 -6.35
CA PRO A 145 4.12 -34.61 -7.50
C PRO A 145 3.66 -33.31 -8.20
N SER A 146 3.42 -33.37 -9.51
CA SER A 146 3.02 -32.19 -10.31
C SER A 146 1.77 -31.48 -9.78
N GLU A 147 0.80 -32.23 -9.25
CA GLU A 147 -0.42 -31.67 -8.66
C GLU A 147 -0.09 -30.81 -7.41
N VAL A 148 0.78 -31.32 -6.55
CA VAL A 148 1.22 -30.61 -5.34
C VAL A 148 2.03 -29.38 -5.73
N GLN A 149 2.89 -29.47 -6.76
CA GLN A 149 3.64 -28.32 -7.26
C GLN A 149 2.71 -27.22 -7.79
N ALA A 150 1.67 -27.57 -8.55
CA ALA A 150 0.69 -26.60 -9.05
C ALA A 150 -0.05 -25.90 -7.90
N ARG A 151 -0.48 -26.66 -6.88
CA ARG A 151 -1.09 -26.10 -5.67
C ARG A 151 -0.13 -25.18 -4.90
N ASN A 152 1.13 -25.58 -4.77
CA ASN A 152 2.13 -24.77 -4.08
C ASN A 152 2.41 -23.46 -4.82
N ARG A 153 2.40 -23.44 -6.15
CA ARG A 153 2.51 -22.20 -6.94
C ARG A 153 1.39 -21.21 -6.60
N GLN A 154 0.14 -21.69 -6.56
CA GLN A 154 -1.00 -20.88 -6.16
C GLN A 154 -0.88 -20.38 -4.71
N GLU A 155 -0.38 -21.22 -3.79
CA GLU A 155 -0.19 -20.82 -2.39
C GLU A 155 0.92 -19.77 -2.25
N VAL A 156 2.00 -19.86 -3.03
CA VAL A 156 3.06 -18.84 -3.08
C VAL A 156 2.50 -17.50 -3.56
N GLU A 157 1.73 -17.48 -4.65
CA GLU A 157 1.08 -16.27 -5.14
C GLU A 157 0.12 -15.67 -4.10
N LYS A 158 -0.64 -16.52 -3.41
CA LYS A 158 -1.53 -16.08 -2.33
C LYS A 158 -0.77 -15.45 -1.16
N ILE A 159 0.37 -16.03 -0.76
CA ILE A 159 1.25 -15.46 0.27
C ILE A 159 1.77 -14.09 -0.17
N ILE A 160 2.18 -13.95 -1.42
CA ILE A 160 2.68 -12.68 -1.98
C ILE A 160 1.54 -11.63 -2.03
N GLY A 161 0.33 -12.03 -2.42
CA GLY A 161 -0.84 -11.14 -2.38
C GLY A 161 -1.18 -10.67 -0.96
N GLN A 162 -0.99 -11.49 0.06
CA GLN A 162 -1.11 -11.06 1.46
C GLN A 162 0.00 -10.09 1.86
N CYS A 163 1.21 -10.27 1.35
CA CYS A 163 2.32 -9.35 1.58
C CYS A 163 2.07 -7.99 0.92
N LEU A 164 1.41 -7.95 -0.25
CA LEU A 164 1.02 -6.71 -0.91
C LEU A 164 0.20 -5.79 -0.01
N GLU A 165 -0.82 -6.32 0.66
CA GLU A 165 -1.62 -5.54 1.61
C GLU A 165 -0.77 -5.02 2.78
N GLN A 166 0.21 -5.79 3.26
CA GLN A 166 1.11 -5.34 4.33
C GLN A 166 2.04 -4.23 3.86
N VAL A 167 2.57 -4.33 2.64
CA VAL A 167 3.48 -3.35 2.05
C VAL A 167 2.75 -2.04 1.78
N ILE A 168 1.56 -2.09 1.15
CA ILE A 168 0.71 -0.91 0.95
C ILE A 168 0.44 -0.21 2.29
N ARG A 169 0.11 -0.97 3.35
CA ARG A 169 -0.07 -0.41 4.69
C ARG A 169 1.22 0.13 5.28
N GLY A 170 2.36 -0.49 5.03
CA GLY A 170 3.66 -0.05 5.55
C GLY A 170 4.06 1.35 5.08
N PHE A 171 3.68 1.71 3.85
CA PHE A 171 3.93 3.05 3.30
C PHE A 171 2.99 4.13 3.83
N LEU A 172 1.89 3.78 4.50
CA LEU A 172 0.96 4.78 5.02
C LEU A 172 1.50 5.44 6.30
N PRO A 173 1.42 6.78 6.42
CA PRO A 173 1.92 7.51 7.59
C PRO A 173 0.94 7.39 8.77
N TRP A 174 0.83 6.18 9.35
CA TRP A 174 -0.13 5.87 10.42
C TRP A 174 -0.02 6.81 11.61
N GLN A 175 1.20 7.20 12.00
CA GLN A 175 1.38 8.12 13.12
C GLN A 175 0.73 9.48 12.87
N ALA A 176 0.85 10.02 11.65
CA ALA A 176 0.22 11.27 11.27
C ALA A 176 -1.31 11.14 11.23
N ILE A 177 -1.81 10.04 10.65
CA ILE A 177 -3.24 9.72 10.58
C ILE A 177 -3.83 9.62 12.00
N THR A 178 -3.20 8.86 12.89
CA THR A 178 -3.69 8.61 14.25
C THR A 178 -3.62 9.86 15.13
N LYS A 179 -2.55 10.66 15.06
CA LYS A 179 -2.47 11.94 15.79
C LYS A 179 -3.64 12.85 15.40
N LYS A 180 -3.92 13.00 14.11
CA LYS A 180 -5.06 13.80 13.64
C LYS A 180 -6.42 13.23 14.07
N TYR A 181 -6.53 11.92 14.26
CA TYR A 181 -7.75 11.30 14.76
C TYR A 181 -8.05 11.66 16.23
N PHE A 182 -7.03 11.72 17.09
CA PHE A 182 -7.21 11.91 18.54
C PHE A 182 -6.94 13.33 19.05
N THR A 183 -6.32 14.21 18.24
CA THR A 183 -6.03 15.60 18.62
C THR A 183 -7.15 16.58 18.25
N SER A 184 -8.17 16.17 17.48
CA SER A 184 -9.39 16.99 17.36
C SER A 184 -10.12 17.03 18.70
N PRO A 185 -10.43 18.21 19.25
CA PRO A 185 -11.23 18.30 20.48
C PRO A 185 -12.57 17.59 20.26
N PRO A 186 -13.13 16.92 21.29
CA PRO A 186 -14.46 16.34 21.19
C PRO A 186 -15.43 17.45 20.78
N THR A 187 -16.11 17.26 19.66
CA THR A 187 -17.15 18.18 19.20
C THR A 187 -18.27 18.23 20.24
N GLU A 188 -18.87 19.41 20.43
CA GLU A 188 -19.99 19.64 21.36
C GLU A 188 -21.20 18.73 21.11
N ASP A 189 -21.26 18.04 19.97
CA ASP A 189 -22.29 17.04 19.66
C ASP A 189 -22.11 15.72 20.43
N PHE A 190 -20.91 15.41 20.93
CA PHE A 190 -20.73 14.34 21.93
C PHE A 190 -21.25 14.74 23.32
N VAL A 191 -21.28 16.05 23.64
CA VAL A 191 -21.79 16.54 24.92
C VAL A 191 -23.32 16.58 24.91
N LYS A 192 -23.95 16.93 23.77
CA LYS A 192 -25.42 16.96 23.66
C LYS A 192 -26.10 15.62 23.93
N ASN A 193 -25.45 14.50 23.62
CA ASN A 193 -25.98 13.16 23.88
C ASN A 193 -25.80 12.68 25.33
N ILE A 194 -25.08 13.41 26.19
CA ILE A 194 -24.94 13.10 27.62
C ILE A 194 -25.89 13.98 28.46
N THR A 195 -26.31 15.14 27.96
CA THR A 195 -27.19 16.10 28.67
C THR A 195 -28.71 15.84 28.61
N SER A 196 -29.17 14.67 28.15
CA SER A 196 -30.62 14.35 28.13
C SER A 196 -31.12 13.54 29.33
N GLU A 197 -30.36 13.47 30.42
CA GLU A 197 -30.82 12.90 31.68
C GLU A 197 -31.06 14.02 32.70
N PRO A 198 -32.26 14.13 33.31
CA PRO A 198 -32.59 15.26 34.17
C PRO A 198 -31.82 15.17 35.49
N GLU A 199 -31.03 16.19 35.73
CA GLU A 199 -30.28 16.46 36.96
C GLU A 199 -31.26 16.82 38.11
N PRO A 200 -31.21 16.15 39.28
CA PRO A 200 -31.81 16.69 40.50
C PRO A 200 -30.82 17.61 41.23
N GLU A 201 -31.36 18.78 41.54
CA GLU A 201 -30.86 19.97 42.25
C GLU A 201 -29.64 19.87 43.19
N LEU A 202 -28.79 20.89 43.01
CA LEU A 202 -27.66 21.37 43.83
C LEU A 202 -27.98 21.60 45.32
N GLN A 203 -27.02 21.28 46.20
CA GLN A 203 -26.73 22.07 47.41
C GLN A 203 -25.20 22.24 47.59
N ALA A 204 -24.76 23.49 47.66
CA ALA A 204 -23.40 23.96 48.00
C ALA A 204 -23.10 23.76 49.50
N GLU A 205 -21.88 23.51 49.99
CA GLU A 205 -20.66 24.33 50.18
C GLU A 205 -19.65 23.43 50.99
N PRO A 206 -18.45 23.86 51.43
CA PRO A 206 -17.33 24.56 50.77
C PRO A 206 -15.97 23.78 50.93
N GLU A 207 -14.91 24.28 50.28
CA GLU A 207 -13.51 23.81 50.33
C GLU A 207 -12.88 23.77 51.74
N PRO A 208 -11.79 23.00 51.93
CA PRO A 208 -10.51 23.71 52.14
C PRO A 208 -9.25 23.05 51.51
N GLU A 209 -8.25 23.92 51.35
CA GLU A 209 -6.85 23.75 50.93
C GLU A 209 -6.08 22.56 51.54
N SER A 210 -5.08 22.03 50.82
CA SER A 210 -3.68 21.94 51.29
C SER A 210 -2.71 21.40 50.23
N GLU A 211 -1.48 21.84 50.40
CA GLU A 211 -0.26 21.79 49.58
C GLU A 211 0.34 20.38 49.43
N GLU A 212 1.15 20.16 48.37
CA GLU A 212 2.59 19.83 48.45
C GLU A 212 3.17 19.28 47.13
N GLU A 213 4.49 19.48 47.02
CA GLU A 213 5.43 19.44 45.90
C GLU A 213 5.72 18.04 45.32
N GLU A 214 6.29 17.97 44.11
CA GLU A 214 7.66 17.46 43.88
C GLU A 214 8.10 17.48 42.39
N GLU A 215 9.36 17.88 42.20
CA GLU A 215 10.15 17.92 40.97
C GLU A 215 10.46 16.54 40.36
N LYS A 216 10.72 16.47 39.02
CA LYS A 216 12.04 16.10 38.43
C LYS A 216 12.05 15.96 36.90
N LYS A 217 12.82 16.88 36.28
CA LYS A 217 13.94 16.72 35.31
C LYS A 217 13.90 15.75 34.10
N SER A 218 14.47 16.31 33.02
CA SER A 218 15.38 15.76 31.99
C SER A 218 14.73 15.20 30.71
N VAL A 219 15.25 15.36 29.48
CA VAL A 219 16.57 15.78 28.95
C VAL A 219 16.39 16.25 27.49
N SER A 220 17.30 17.12 27.01
CA SER A 220 17.43 17.54 25.61
C SER A 220 18.37 16.61 24.82
N PHE A 221 18.21 16.55 23.49
CA PHE A 221 19.30 16.25 22.56
C PHE A 221 19.09 17.05 21.25
N GLY A 222 20.06 17.90 20.90
CA GLY A 222 20.39 18.24 19.50
C GLY A 222 21.32 17.16 18.93
N ASP A 223 21.75 17.15 17.67
CA ASP A 223 21.71 18.11 16.57
C ASP A 223 22.11 17.34 15.27
N GLU A 224 22.03 18.02 14.11
CA GLU A 224 22.71 17.79 12.80
C GLU A 224 22.01 17.02 11.63
N GLU A 225 21.66 17.83 10.60
CA GLU A 225 21.98 17.81 9.13
C GLU A 225 21.85 16.48 8.33
N ASP A 226 21.49 16.39 7.04
CA ASP A 226 20.92 17.21 5.95
C ASP A 226 20.75 16.19 4.78
N GLU A 227 19.59 16.03 4.13
CA GLU A 227 19.49 15.57 2.73
C GLU A 227 18.25 16.24 2.08
N GLU A 228 18.49 17.01 1.02
CA GLU A 228 17.48 17.74 0.26
C GLU A 228 16.72 16.78 -0.68
N ASP A 229 15.51 16.36 -0.28
CA ASP A 229 14.53 15.74 -1.20
C ASP A 229 13.38 16.71 -1.49
N GLU A 230 13.04 16.86 -2.77
CA GLU A 230 12.01 17.78 -3.26
C GLU A 230 10.63 17.49 -2.63
N ILE A 231 10.20 18.39 -1.73
CA ILE A 231 8.89 18.38 -1.10
C ILE A 231 7.82 18.84 -2.10
N VAL A 232 7.03 17.90 -2.63
CA VAL A 232 5.83 18.24 -3.41
C VAL A 232 4.65 18.46 -2.47
N LYS A 233 4.23 19.72 -2.29
CA LYS A 233 3.02 20.11 -1.56
C LYS A 233 1.79 19.88 -2.42
N LEU A 234 0.94 18.93 -2.04
CA LEU A 234 -0.40 18.77 -2.63
C LEU A 234 -1.40 19.61 -1.83
N GLN A 235 -1.77 20.77 -2.37
CA GLN A 235 -2.94 21.55 -1.95
C GLN A 235 -4.14 21.08 -2.76
N ILE A 236 -5.22 20.69 -2.10
CA ILE A 236 -6.50 20.38 -2.75
C ILE A 236 -7.53 21.34 -2.17
N SER A 237 -7.85 22.40 -2.91
CA SER A 237 -8.95 23.31 -2.63
C SER A 237 -10.01 23.23 -3.72
N GLU A 238 -11.27 23.23 -3.32
CA GLU A 238 -12.45 23.25 -4.18
C GLU A 238 -12.66 24.66 -4.79
N GLU A 239 -12.05 24.94 -5.95
CA GLU A 239 -12.48 26.06 -6.80
C GLU A 239 -12.03 25.84 -8.26
N ASP A 240 -12.56 24.79 -8.90
CA ASP A 240 -12.51 24.63 -10.37
C ASP A 240 -13.82 24.02 -10.89
N ALA A 241 -14.94 24.46 -10.31
CA ALA A 241 -16.28 24.19 -10.82
C ALA A 241 -16.88 25.50 -11.36
N THR A 242 -16.53 25.85 -12.60
CA THR A 242 -17.38 26.45 -13.66
C THR A 242 -16.55 27.33 -14.61
N LEU A 243 -16.29 26.84 -15.84
CA LEU A 243 -16.02 27.69 -17.01
C LEU A 243 -16.61 27.04 -18.28
N ASP A 244 -17.21 27.89 -19.10
CA ASP A 244 -18.11 27.61 -20.23
C ASP A 244 -17.50 26.74 -21.36
N ILE A 245 -18.35 25.86 -21.89
CA ILE A 245 -18.09 24.98 -23.04
C ILE A 245 -18.30 25.77 -24.35
N PRO A 246 -17.30 25.88 -25.26
CA PRO A 246 -17.58 26.14 -26.66
C PRO A 246 -18.03 24.83 -27.33
N GLU A 247 -19.18 24.85 -28.01
CA GLU A 247 -19.64 23.77 -28.88
C GLU A 247 -18.57 23.44 -29.94
N LEU A 248 -18.08 22.20 -29.93
CA LEU A 248 -17.24 21.61 -30.97
C LEU A 248 -17.63 20.15 -31.15
N ASP A 249 -17.78 19.79 -32.42
CA ASP A 249 -18.54 18.65 -32.92
C ASP A 249 -18.12 17.27 -32.37
N ASP A 250 -19.16 16.45 -32.18
CA ASP A 250 -19.21 15.11 -31.62
C ASP A 250 -18.40 14.08 -32.44
N PRO A 251 -17.20 13.65 -32.00
CA PRO A 251 -16.36 12.69 -32.73
C PRO A 251 -16.86 11.25 -32.64
N MET A 252 -17.98 11.00 -31.94
CA MET A 252 -18.59 9.68 -31.81
C MET A 252 -19.55 9.32 -32.95
N LYS A 253 -20.01 10.29 -33.75
CA LYS A 253 -20.83 10.04 -34.95
C LYS A 253 -20.03 9.50 -36.16
N GLU A 254 -18.71 9.69 -36.21
CA GLU A 254 -17.86 9.13 -37.27
C GLU A 254 -17.43 7.68 -37.05
N LEU A 255 -17.58 7.14 -35.83
CA LEU A 255 -17.26 5.76 -35.50
C LEU A 255 -18.47 4.82 -35.55
N GLU A 256 -19.69 5.32 -35.34
CA GLU A 256 -20.91 4.51 -35.49
C GLU A 256 -21.30 4.27 -36.96
N SER A 257 -20.95 5.18 -37.88
CA SER A 257 -21.16 5.00 -39.33
C SER A 257 -20.16 4.05 -40.00
N LYS A 258 -19.05 3.72 -39.33
CA LYS A 258 -18.03 2.77 -39.82
C LYS A 258 -18.15 1.36 -39.26
N ILE A 259 -19.13 1.09 -38.37
CA ILE A 259 -19.41 -0.25 -37.82
C ILE A 259 -20.59 -0.91 -38.55
N SER A 260 -21.43 -0.18 -39.29
CA SER A 260 -22.58 -0.73 -40.03
C SER A 260 -22.26 -1.35 -41.39
N GLU A 261 -21.05 -1.15 -41.93
CA GLU A 261 -20.62 -1.75 -43.20
C GLU A 261 -19.39 -2.62 -42.95
N THR A 262 -19.61 -3.91 -42.69
CA THR A 262 -18.77 -5.08 -43.08
C THR A 262 -18.92 -6.18 -42.04
N LEU A 263 -19.82 -7.14 -42.30
CA LEU A 263 -19.60 -8.59 -42.13
C LEU A 263 -20.90 -9.33 -42.50
N VAL A 264 -21.06 -9.57 -43.80
CA VAL A 264 -21.87 -10.68 -44.30
C VAL A 264 -20.99 -11.92 -44.23
N LEU A 265 -21.38 -12.91 -43.44
CA LEU A 265 -20.91 -14.29 -43.61
C LEU A 265 -22.13 -15.21 -43.61
N ASN A 266 -22.42 -15.70 -44.81
CA ASN A 266 -23.35 -16.79 -45.09
C ASN A 266 -22.91 -18.06 -44.35
N LEU A 267 -23.88 -18.70 -43.69
CA LEU A 267 -24.03 -20.15 -43.58
C LEU A 267 -25.53 -20.46 -43.61
#